data_AF-A0A816CU39-F1
#
_entry.id   AF-A0A816CU39-F1
#
_cell.length_a   1.000
_cell.length_b   1.000
_cell.length_c   1.000
_cell.angle_alpha   90.00
_cell.angle_beta   90.00
_cell.angle_gamma   90.00
#
_symmetry.space_group_name_H-M   'P 1'
#
loop_
_entity.id
_entity.type
_entity.pdbx_description
1 polymer ?
#
loop_
_entity_poly.entity_id
_entity_poly.type
_entity_poly.pdbx_seq_one_letter_code
_entity_poly.pdbx_strand_id
1 'polypeptide(L)'
;MKEIISSGKLGKILSTHLYAGGNAWGAAINEGNAYLADIENGANMITILGGHLLDAMCYVLGEFESLTATTHNSRKTIEIRDEKGDKIRDVPLTSHDQMSVSGVLTSGAYASVHLRGGSYKGMDLLWEVEGTHGELQVRGSNGHLQMSFPTLYASFNGEDMIEIALHDEQATHVNVGRAYDEFAKKDGLYPTWEDAVVRHRMIEAIYKSAQTGTKQTYKTTY
;
A
#
# COMPACT_ATOMS: atom_id res chain seq x y z
N MET A 1 -1.95 15.15 -0.85
CA MET A 1 -2.97 14.44 -0.03
C MET A 1 -2.88 14.80 1.46
N LYS A 2 -1.78 14.46 2.15
CA LYS A 2 -1.60 14.78 3.59
C LYS A 2 -1.88 16.24 3.94
N GLU A 3 -1.38 17.17 3.12
CA GLU A 3 -1.61 18.61 3.31
C GLU A 3 -3.11 18.99 3.23
N ILE A 4 -3.85 18.44 2.26
CA ILE A 4 -5.28 18.71 2.10
C ILE A 4 -6.06 18.21 3.33
N ILE A 5 -5.76 17.00 3.79
CA ILE A 5 -6.39 16.42 4.99
C ILE A 5 -6.03 17.25 6.23
N SER A 6 -4.75 17.58 6.42
CA SER A 6 -4.26 18.35 7.57
C SER A 6 -4.81 19.78 7.60
N SER A 7 -5.15 20.35 6.44
CA SER A 7 -5.79 21.67 6.34
C SER A 7 -7.26 21.67 6.80
N GLY A 8 -7.86 20.50 7.06
CA GLY A 8 -9.26 20.38 7.48
C GLY A 8 -10.28 20.54 6.36
N LYS A 9 -9.86 20.66 5.09
CA LYS A 9 -10.76 20.85 3.93
C LYS A 9 -11.78 19.74 3.74
N LEU A 10 -11.47 18.50 4.16
CA LEU A 10 -12.42 17.39 4.13
C LEU A 10 -13.31 17.30 5.38
N GLY A 11 -13.09 18.15 6.38
CA GLY A 11 -13.70 18.01 7.70
C GLY A 11 -13.21 16.77 8.45
N LYS A 12 -14.13 16.10 9.15
CA LYS A 12 -13.82 14.85 9.84
C LYS A 12 -13.71 13.73 8.82
N ILE A 13 -12.61 12.97 8.87
CA ILE A 13 -12.46 11.76 8.06
C ILE A 13 -13.38 10.67 8.59
N LEU A 14 -14.18 10.09 7.70
CA LEU A 14 -15.17 9.06 8.00
C LEU A 14 -14.62 7.67 7.68
N SER A 15 -14.08 7.52 6.47
CA SER A 15 -13.61 6.23 6.00
C SER A 15 -12.49 6.36 4.96
N THR A 16 -11.79 5.25 4.74
CA THR A 16 -10.87 5.09 3.62
C THR A 16 -11.03 3.71 3.01
N HIS A 17 -11.03 3.66 1.68
CA HIS A 17 -10.99 2.44 0.91
C HIS A 17 -9.72 2.41 0.08
N LEU A 18 -8.98 1.31 0.10
CA LEU A 18 -7.75 1.16 -0.66
C LEU A 18 -7.75 -0.18 -1.40
N TYR A 19 -7.57 -0.12 -2.70
CA TYR A 19 -7.36 -1.27 -3.56
C TYR A 19 -6.06 -1.11 -4.33
N ALA A 20 -5.24 -2.15 -4.36
CA ALA A 20 -4.05 -2.15 -5.19
C ALA A 20 -3.62 -3.53 -5.73
N GLY A 21 -3.05 -3.52 -6.92
CA GLY A 21 -2.38 -4.65 -7.55
C GLY A 21 -0.86 -4.56 -7.42
N GLY A 22 -0.21 -5.69 -7.14
CA GLY A 22 1.24 -5.84 -7.24
C GLY A 22 1.60 -6.43 -8.58
N ASN A 23 2.49 -5.79 -9.35
CA ASN A 23 2.86 -6.30 -10.69
C ASN A 23 3.38 -7.76 -10.65
N ALA A 24 3.98 -8.18 -9.53
CA ALA A 24 4.40 -9.56 -9.25
C ALA A 24 3.29 -10.39 -8.58
N TRP A 25 3.54 -11.68 -8.28
CA TRP A 25 2.55 -12.58 -7.65
C TRP A 25 1.26 -12.81 -8.48
N GLY A 26 1.31 -12.47 -9.78
CA GLY A 26 0.27 -12.77 -10.75
C GLY A 26 0.39 -14.19 -11.31
N ALA A 27 -0.18 -14.42 -12.50
CA ALA A 27 -0.06 -15.73 -13.17
C ALA A 27 1.39 -16.06 -13.61
N ALA A 28 2.21 -15.03 -13.81
CA ALA A 28 3.60 -15.18 -14.23
C ALA A 28 4.47 -14.07 -13.63
N ILE A 29 5.76 -14.35 -13.44
CA ILE A 29 6.81 -13.39 -13.09
C ILE A 29 8.09 -13.68 -13.85
N ASN A 30 8.94 -12.66 -14.03
CA ASN A 30 10.22 -12.84 -14.72
C ASN A 30 11.23 -13.60 -13.83
N GLU A 31 12.18 -14.29 -14.44
CA GLU A 31 13.24 -15.08 -13.79
C GLU A 31 13.93 -14.34 -12.63
N GLY A 32 14.32 -13.08 -12.84
CA GLY A 32 14.97 -12.26 -11.80
C GLY A 32 14.11 -11.99 -10.57
N ASN A 33 12.79 -12.16 -10.67
CA ASN A 33 11.83 -12.00 -9.58
C ASN A 33 11.33 -13.34 -9.03
N ALA A 34 11.86 -14.49 -9.48
CA ALA A 34 11.40 -15.81 -9.06
C ALA A 34 11.39 -15.99 -7.53
N TYR A 35 12.33 -15.34 -6.82
CA TYR A 35 12.42 -15.35 -5.36
C TYR A 35 11.16 -14.80 -4.66
N LEU A 36 10.38 -13.94 -5.32
CA LEU A 36 9.14 -13.38 -4.76
C LEU A 36 8.03 -14.43 -4.55
N ALA A 37 8.15 -15.60 -5.18
CA ALA A 37 7.18 -16.69 -5.08
C ALA A 37 7.24 -17.44 -3.74
N ASP A 38 8.39 -17.38 -3.05
CA ASP A 38 8.63 -18.11 -1.82
C ASP A 38 8.45 -17.20 -0.60
N ILE A 39 7.55 -17.59 0.31
CA ILE A 39 7.26 -16.84 1.54
C ILE A 39 8.50 -16.75 2.46
N GLU A 40 9.38 -17.74 2.44
CA GLU A 40 10.56 -17.81 3.31
C GLU A 40 11.63 -16.74 2.96
N ASN A 41 11.55 -16.15 1.77
CA ASN A 41 12.48 -15.09 1.35
C ASN A 41 12.18 -13.74 2.01
N GLY A 42 11.04 -13.59 2.71
CA GLY A 42 10.62 -12.31 3.31
C GLY A 42 10.25 -11.22 2.30
N ALA A 43 10.34 -11.50 1.00
CA ALA A 43 10.03 -10.61 -0.09
C ALA A 43 8.72 -11.04 -0.78
N ASN A 44 7.60 -10.58 -0.26
CA ASN A 44 6.28 -10.94 -0.77
C ASN A 44 5.32 -9.74 -0.89
N MET A 45 4.12 -9.96 -1.42
CA MET A 45 3.13 -8.92 -1.65
C MET A 45 2.80 -8.14 -0.36
N ILE A 46 2.65 -8.83 0.77
CA ILE A 46 2.25 -8.21 2.03
C ILE A 46 3.40 -7.34 2.57
N THR A 47 4.63 -7.87 2.58
CA THR A 47 5.80 -7.16 3.11
C THR A 47 6.28 -6.01 2.24
N ILE A 48 6.09 -6.11 0.92
CA ILE A 48 6.56 -5.11 -0.06
C ILE A 48 5.45 -4.14 -0.44
N LEU A 49 4.44 -4.62 -1.19
CA LEU A 49 3.34 -3.78 -1.65
C LEU A 49 2.51 -3.29 -0.46
N GLY A 50 2.11 -4.21 0.42
CA GLY A 50 1.34 -3.90 1.61
C GLY A 50 2.10 -3.03 2.59
N GLY A 51 3.38 -3.32 2.82
CA GLY A 51 4.27 -2.51 3.65
C GLY A 51 4.26 -1.03 3.22
N HIS A 52 4.57 -0.75 1.96
CA HIS A 52 4.62 0.63 1.45
C HIS A 52 3.24 1.32 1.43
N LEU A 53 2.19 0.64 0.97
CA LEU A 53 0.86 1.25 0.87
C LEU A 53 0.24 1.52 2.23
N LEU A 54 0.32 0.57 3.16
CA LEU A 54 -0.23 0.74 4.50
C LEU A 54 0.58 1.75 5.30
N ASP A 55 1.90 1.82 5.11
CA ASP A 55 2.73 2.89 5.68
C ASP A 55 2.27 4.28 5.22
N ALA A 56 2.13 4.47 3.89
CA ALA A 56 1.64 5.72 3.32
C ALA A 56 0.23 6.07 3.83
N MET A 57 -0.66 5.08 3.94
CA MET A 57 -1.99 5.27 4.50
C MET A 57 -1.93 5.72 5.96
N CYS A 58 -1.14 5.04 6.79
CA CYS A 58 -0.99 5.39 8.21
C CYS A 58 -0.33 6.77 8.40
N TYR A 59 0.65 7.12 7.55
CA TYR A 59 1.28 8.44 7.55
C TYR A 59 0.29 9.58 7.28
N VAL A 60 -0.74 9.32 6.47
CA VAL A 60 -1.76 10.30 6.09
C VAL A 60 -2.94 10.34 7.07
N LEU A 61 -3.40 9.17 7.56
CA LEU A 61 -4.69 9.02 8.26
C LEU A 61 -4.58 8.57 9.72
N GLY A 62 -3.38 8.20 10.17
CA GLY A 62 -3.13 7.59 11.47
C GLY A 62 -3.08 6.06 11.41
N GLU A 63 -2.51 5.47 12.45
CA GLU A 63 -2.35 4.02 12.61
C GLU A 63 -3.68 3.31 12.81
N PHE A 64 -3.71 1.98 12.64
CA PHE A 64 -4.84 1.18 13.12
C PHE A 64 -4.87 1.18 14.65
N GLU A 65 -6.03 1.49 15.23
CA GLU A 65 -6.31 1.17 16.64
C GLU A 65 -6.43 -0.35 16.81
N SER A 66 -7.10 -1.00 15.86
CA SER A 66 -7.17 -2.45 15.74
C SER A 66 -7.52 -2.86 14.31
N LEU A 67 -7.10 -4.07 13.91
CA LEU A 67 -7.34 -4.60 12.58
C LEU A 67 -7.81 -6.06 12.59
N THR A 68 -8.50 -6.44 11.52
CA THR A 68 -8.76 -7.81 11.11
C THR A 68 -8.24 -8.02 9.70
N ALA A 69 -7.67 -9.18 9.41
CA ALA A 69 -7.10 -9.48 8.11
C ALA A 69 -7.43 -10.90 7.65
N THR A 70 -7.44 -11.07 6.33
CA THR A 70 -7.49 -12.36 5.64
C THR A 70 -6.38 -12.39 4.59
N THR A 71 -5.62 -13.48 4.52
CA THR A 71 -4.64 -13.72 3.46
C THR A 71 -5.02 -14.98 2.70
N HIS A 72 -4.68 -15.04 1.41
CA HIS A 72 -5.00 -16.19 0.58
C HIS A 72 -4.01 -16.38 -0.56
N ASN A 73 -3.94 -17.63 -1.04
CA ASN A 73 -3.21 -18.07 -2.21
C ASN A 73 -4.22 -18.65 -3.21
N SER A 74 -4.78 -17.77 -4.03
CA SER A 74 -5.70 -18.12 -5.12
C SER A 74 -4.99 -18.97 -6.18
N ARG A 75 -3.67 -18.82 -6.32
CA ARG A 75 -2.81 -19.63 -7.18
C ARG A 75 -1.92 -20.54 -6.35
N LYS A 76 -1.72 -21.77 -6.80
CA LYS A 76 -0.77 -22.72 -6.20
C LYS A 76 0.58 -22.73 -6.92
N THR A 77 0.58 -22.32 -8.19
CA THR A 77 1.76 -22.26 -9.04
C THR A 77 1.72 -20.99 -9.89
N ILE A 78 2.89 -20.54 -10.31
CA ILE A 78 3.08 -19.43 -11.24
C ILE A 78 4.11 -19.80 -12.31
N GLU A 79 4.01 -19.14 -13.46
CA GLU A 79 4.99 -19.28 -14.54
C GLU A 79 6.19 -18.37 -14.30
N ILE A 80 7.39 -18.92 -14.41
CA ILE A 80 8.62 -18.14 -14.54
C ILE A 80 8.90 -17.90 -16.02
N ARG A 81 9.12 -16.65 -16.40
CA ARG A 81 9.37 -16.23 -17.78
C ARG A 81 10.73 -15.58 -17.96
N ASP A 82 11.29 -15.71 -19.15
CA ASP A 82 12.51 -14.99 -19.55
C ASP A 82 12.19 -13.53 -19.92
N GLU A 83 13.21 -12.77 -20.32
CA GLU A 83 13.07 -11.37 -20.74
C GLU A 83 12.23 -11.19 -22.01
N LYS A 84 12.08 -12.25 -22.83
CA LYS A 84 11.25 -12.25 -24.05
C LYS A 84 9.79 -12.61 -23.75
N GLY A 85 9.49 -13.04 -22.53
CA GLY A 85 8.18 -13.46 -22.07
C GLY A 85 7.88 -14.95 -22.32
N ASP A 86 8.88 -15.72 -22.74
CA ASP A 86 8.79 -17.16 -22.94
C ASP A 86 8.85 -17.88 -21.60
N LYS A 87 8.01 -18.91 -21.43
CA LYS A 87 7.97 -19.70 -20.21
C LYS A 87 9.24 -20.54 -20.07
N ILE A 88 9.90 -20.42 -18.92
CA ILE A 88 11.06 -21.22 -18.52
C ILE A 88 10.61 -22.44 -17.71
N ARG A 89 9.84 -22.22 -16.63
CA ARG A 89 9.36 -23.26 -15.70
C ARG A 89 8.13 -22.80 -14.92
N ASP A 90 7.46 -23.74 -14.26
CA ASP A 90 6.50 -23.42 -13.19
C ASP A 90 7.17 -23.56 -11.82
N VAL A 91 6.79 -22.71 -10.88
CA VAL A 91 7.21 -22.82 -9.48
C VAL A 91 6.00 -22.77 -8.54
N PRO A 92 6.05 -23.40 -7.36
CA PRO A 92 5.05 -23.18 -6.33
C PRO A 92 4.98 -21.71 -5.91
N LEU A 93 3.76 -21.22 -5.68
CA LEU A 93 3.53 -19.91 -5.06
C LEU A 93 3.13 -20.14 -3.60
N THR A 94 4.10 -20.02 -2.69
CA THR A 94 3.88 -20.13 -1.24
C THR A 94 3.63 -18.76 -0.61
N SER A 95 4.10 -17.67 -1.24
CA SER A 95 3.78 -16.30 -0.84
C SER A 95 2.35 -15.90 -1.23
N HIS A 96 1.67 -15.11 -0.41
CA HIS A 96 0.25 -14.76 -0.62
C HIS A 96 0.03 -13.88 -1.86
N ASP A 97 -1.05 -14.14 -2.60
CA ASP A 97 -1.49 -13.34 -3.76
C ASP A 97 -2.79 -12.57 -3.52
N GLN A 98 -3.37 -12.70 -2.33
CA GLN A 98 -4.52 -11.92 -1.87
C GLN A 98 -4.34 -11.54 -0.40
N MET A 99 -4.68 -10.30 -0.05
CA MET A 99 -4.77 -9.83 1.32
C MET A 99 -5.93 -8.84 1.45
N SER A 100 -6.79 -9.02 2.44
CA SER A 100 -7.68 -7.95 2.91
C SER A 100 -7.35 -7.58 4.34
N VAL A 101 -7.45 -6.29 4.67
CA VAL A 101 -7.31 -5.74 6.02
C VAL A 101 -8.41 -4.72 6.23
N SER A 102 -9.08 -4.75 7.37
CA SER A 102 -10.01 -3.70 7.76
C SER A 102 -9.94 -3.43 9.25
N GLY A 103 -10.34 -2.23 9.66
CA GLY A 103 -10.23 -1.82 11.05
C GLY A 103 -10.58 -0.36 11.28
N VAL A 104 -10.50 0.06 12.54
CA VAL A 104 -10.65 1.47 12.92
C VAL A 104 -9.26 2.05 13.11
N LEU A 105 -9.02 3.22 12.53
CA LEU A 105 -7.80 3.98 12.72
C LEU A 105 -7.85 4.76 14.05
N THR A 106 -6.71 5.15 14.60
CA THR A 106 -6.63 5.96 15.82
C THR A 106 -7.29 7.34 15.66
N SER A 107 -7.53 7.77 14.42
CA SER A 107 -8.32 8.97 14.08
C SER A 107 -9.84 8.77 14.21
N GLY A 108 -10.30 7.53 14.40
CA GLY A 108 -11.71 7.12 14.42
C GLY A 108 -12.30 6.83 13.04
N ALA A 109 -11.54 7.01 11.96
CA ALA A 109 -11.95 6.65 10.61
C ALA A 109 -11.92 5.12 10.41
N TYR A 110 -12.84 4.58 9.61
CA TYR A 110 -12.82 3.17 9.23
C TYR A 110 -11.93 2.95 8.00
N ALA A 111 -11.04 1.96 8.03
CA ALA A 111 -10.20 1.59 6.90
C ALA A 111 -10.59 0.22 6.34
N SER A 112 -10.63 0.10 5.02
CA SER A 112 -10.83 -1.15 4.28
C SER A 112 -9.82 -1.24 3.13
N VAL A 113 -8.95 -2.24 3.18
CA VAL A 113 -7.84 -2.42 2.24
C VAL A 113 -7.92 -3.80 1.59
N HIS A 114 -7.73 -3.87 0.27
CA HIS A 114 -7.56 -5.11 -0.48
C HIS A 114 -6.35 -5.01 -1.41
N LEU A 115 -5.44 -5.97 -1.28
CA LEU A 115 -4.29 -6.14 -2.15
C LEU A 115 -4.38 -7.46 -2.89
N ARG A 116 -3.94 -7.44 -4.14
CA ARG A 116 -3.82 -8.63 -4.96
C ARG A 116 -2.51 -8.70 -5.73
N GLY A 117 -2.09 -9.91 -6.05
CA GLY A 117 -1.01 -10.17 -6.99
C GLY A 117 -1.44 -9.93 -8.44
N GLY A 118 -0.45 -9.76 -9.29
CA GLY A 118 -0.57 -9.44 -10.70
C GLY A 118 -1.07 -8.02 -10.98
N SER A 119 -1.00 -7.66 -12.26
CA SER A 119 -1.52 -6.42 -12.81
C SER A 119 -2.57 -6.73 -13.88
N TYR A 120 -3.58 -5.88 -14.02
CA TYR A 120 -4.50 -5.90 -15.15
C TYR A 120 -4.38 -4.58 -15.92
N LYS A 121 -4.71 -4.60 -17.21
CA LYS A 121 -4.77 -3.37 -18.00
C LYS A 121 -5.88 -2.48 -17.44
N GLY A 122 -5.52 -1.32 -16.90
CA GLY A 122 -6.47 -0.35 -16.34
C GLY A 122 -5.96 0.25 -15.02
N MET A 123 -6.79 0.15 -13.99
CA MET A 123 -6.54 0.71 -12.67
C MET A 123 -6.08 -0.38 -11.70
N ASP A 124 -4.83 -0.28 -11.25
CA ASP A 124 -4.21 -1.16 -10.25
C ASP A 124 -3.93 -0.41 -8.94
N LEU A 125 -4.38 0.84 -8.81
CA LEU A 125 -4.41 1.59 -7.57
C LEU A 125 -5.64 2.48 -7.55
N LEU A 126 -6.46 2.31 -6.51
CA LEU A 126 -7.50 3.24 -6.10
C LEU A 126 -7.42 3.39 -4.59
N TRP A 127 -7.17 4.61 -4.12
CA TRP A 127 -7.21 4.93 -2.69
C TRP A 127 -8.12 6.12 -2.47
N GLU A 128 -9.26 5.87 -1.83
CA GLU A 128 -10.32 6.81 -1.54
C GLU A 128 -10.29 7.20 -0.06
N VAL A 129 -10.52 8.48 0.22
CA VAL A 129 -10.68 9.01 1.57
C VAL A 129 -11.92 9.88 1.61
N GLU A 130 -12.87 9.47 2.42
CA GLU A 130 -14.14 10.15 2.64
C GLU A 130 -14.06 11.02 3.89
N GLY A 131 -14.42 12.29 3.75
CA GLY A 131 -14.65 13.21 4.86
C GLY A 131 -16.02 13.85 4.81
N THR A 132 -16.42 14.50 5.90
CA THR A 132 -17.74 15.14 6.03
C THR A 132 -17.98 16.28 5.04
N HIS A 133 -16.92 16.89 4.50
CA HIS A 133 -17.00 18.03 3.57
C HIS A 133 -16.30 17.77 2.23
N GLY A 134 -15.91 16.53 1.93
CA GLY A 134 -15.26 16.23 0.67
C GLY A 134 -14.64 14.84 0.62
N GLU A 135 -14.07 14.53 -0.52
CA GLU A 135 -13.46 13.25 -0.83
C GLU A 135 -12.13 13.46 -1.56
N LEU A 136 -11.16 12.58 -1.32
CA LEU A 136 -9.95 12.46 -2.13
C LEU A 136 -9.86 11.08 -2.76
N GLN A 137 -9.34 11.02 -3.99
CA GLN A 137 -9.00 9.76 -4.63
C GLN A 137 -7.58 9.80 -5.21
N VAL A 138 -6.78 8.79 -4.94
CA VAL A 138 -5.51 8.53 -5.62
C VAL A 138 -5.74 7.39 -6.61
N ARG A 139 -5.55 7.66 -7.90
CA ARG A 139 -5.79 6.68 -8.98
C ARG A 139 -4.51 6.41 -9.74
N GLY A 140 -4.22 5.15 -10.04
CA GLY A 140 -3.03 4.78 -10.78
C GLY A 140 -3.11 3.41 -11.43
N SER A 141 -2.20 3.16 -12.36
CA SER A 141 -2.01 1.88 -13.04
C SER A 141 -1.01 0.97 -12.33
N ASN A 142 -0.53 1.35 -11.14
CA ASN A 142 0.45 0.57 -10.37
C ASN A 142 0.31 0.86 -8.87
N GLY A 143 0.08 -0.21 -8.09
CA GLY A 143 -0.07 -0.17 -6.64
C GLY A 143 1.20 0.21 -5.87
N HIS A 144 2.38 0.13 -6.47
CA HIS A 144 3.64 0.49 -5.82
C HIS A 144 3.82 2.00 -5.70
N LEU A 145 3.06 2.63 -4.80
CA LEU A 145 3.02 4.07 -4.56
C LEU A 145 4.40 4.68 -4.27
N GLN A 146 5.33 3.91 -3.70
CA GLN A 146 6.69 4.37 -3.43
C GLN A 146 7.51 4.63 -4.70
N MET A 147 7.10 4.08 -5.85
CA MET A 147 7.84 4.16 -7.12
C MET A 147 6.96 4.50 -8.33
N SER A 148 5.65 4.70 -8.14
CA SER A 148 4.68 5.08 -9.17
C SER A 148 4.21 6.54 -9.00
N PHE A 149 3.56 7.07 -10.03
CA PHE A 149 3.11 8.46 -10.14
C PHE A 149 1.59 8.49 -10.35
N PRO A 150 0.79 8.21 -9.31
CA PRO A 150 -0.65 8.24 -9.44
C PRO A 150 -1.17 9.67 -9.49
N THR A 151 -2.37 9.82 -10.02
CA THR A 151 -3.08 11.09 -10.07
C THR A 151 -3.94 11.27 -8.83
N LEU A 152 -3.88 12.46 -8.23
CA LEU A 152 -4.72 12.84 -7.10
C LEU A 152 -5.95 13.59 -7.61
N TYR A 153 -7.12 13.20 -7.13
CA TYR A 153 -8.40 13.86 -7.37
C TYR A 153 -9.00 14.32 -6.05
N ALA A 154 -9.83 15.36 -6.11
CA ALA A 154 -10.56 15.87 -4.95
C ALA A 154 -11.95 16.36 -5.34
N SER A 155 -12.91 16.17 -4.44
CA SER A 155 -14.21 16.85 -4.44
C SER A 155 -14.38 17.52 -3.08
N PHE A 156 -14.92 18.74 -3.07
CA PHE A 156 -15.19 19.49 -1.84
C PHE A 156 -16.63 20.00 -1.86
N ASN A 157 -17.30 19.96 -0.71
CA ASN A 157 -18.64 20.52 -0.49
C ASN A 157 -19.70 20.09 -1.53
N GLY A 158 -19.57 18.87 -2.07
CA GLY A 158 -20.49 18.32 -3.08
C GLY A 158 -20.25 18.81 -4.50
N GLU A 159 -19.14 19.52 -4.76
CA GLU A 159 -18.70 19.88 -6.12
C GLU A 159 -18.17 18.65 -6.89
N ASP A 160 -18.12 18.77 -8.22
CA ASP A 160 -17.56 17.73 -9.08
C ASP A 160 -16.10 17.42 -8.72
N MET A 161 -15.72 16.16 -8.91
CA MET A 161 -14.36 15.71 -8.64
C MET A 161 -13.39 16.28 -9.69
N ILE A 162 -12.39 17.02 -9.22
CA ILE A 162 -11.34 17.63 -10.03
C ILE A 162 -10.00 16.94 -9.82
N GLU A 163 -9.16 16.97 -10.85
CA GLU A 163 -7.76 16.58 -10.74
C GLU A 163 -6.97 17.67 -10.01
N ILE A 164 -6.16 17.25 -9.03
CA ILE A 164 -5.24 18.13 -8.32
C ILE A 164 -3.90 18.10 -9.04
N ALA A 165 -3.56 19.22 -9.68
CA ALA A 165 -2.28 19.39 -10.35
C ALA A 165 -1.12 19.27 -9.35
N LEU A 166 -0.20 18.35 -9.64
CA LEU A 166 1.09 18.23 -8.95
C LEU A 166 2.15 18.84 -9.86
N HIS A 167 2.82 19.89 -9.39
CA HIS A 167 3.79 20.65 -10.19
C HIS A 167 5.22 20.15 -10.09
N ASP A 168 5.44 19.17 -9.21
CA ASP A 168 6.74 18.56 -9.01
C ASP A 168 7.07 17.55 -10.10
N GLU A 169 8.37 17.34 -10.34
CA GLU A 169 8.83 16.22 -11.15
C GLU A 169 8.40 14.89 -10.53
N GLN A 170 7.80 14.04 -11.36
CA GLN A 170 7.30 12.72 -10.97
C GLN A 170 8.12 11.65 -11.68
N ALA A 171 9.16 11.16 -11.00
CA ALA A 171 10.00 10.07 -11.49
C ALA A 171 10.51 9.19 -10.34
N THR A 172 10.87 7.94 -10.61
CA THR A 172 11.11 6.94 -9.55
C THR A 172 12.29 7.33 -8.67
N HIS A 173 13.30 7.95 -9.29
CA HIS A 173 14.48 8.44 -8.59
C HIS A 173 14.19 9.68 -7.73
N VAL A 174 13.12 10.43 -8.00
CA VAL A 174 12.79 11.68 -7.27
C VAL A 174 12.39 11.38 -5.83
N ASN A 175 11.61 10.32 -5.57
CA ASN A 175 11.24 9.94 -4.20
C ASN A 175 12.48 9.60 -3.35
N VAL A 176 13.41 8.85 -3.93
CA VAL A 176 14.68 8.51 -3.26
C VAL A 176 15.54 9.76 -3.08
N GLY A 177 15.66 10.61 -4.10
CA GLY A 177 16.38 11.88 -4.02
C GLY A 177 15.88 12.77 -2.88
N ARG A 178 14.56 12.94 -2.77
CA ARG A 178 13.93 13.70 -1.67
C ARG A 178 14.24 13.11 -0.30
N ALA A 179 14.24 11.78 -0.17
CA ALA A 179 14.61 11.13 1.08
C ALA A 179 16.07 11.42 1.47
N TYR A 180 16.99 11.41 0.51
CA TYR A 180 18.38 11.81 0.74
C TYR A 180 18.52 13.30 1.07
N ASP A 181 17.77 14.18 0.42
CA ASP A 181 17.76 15.61 0.71
C ASP A 181 17.28 15.90 2.14
N GLU A 182 16.25 15.19 2.61
CA GLU A 182 15.83 15.26 4.02
C GLU A 182 16.90 14.68 4.95
N PHE A 183 17.44 13.52 4.64
CA PHE A 183 18.50 12.90 5.45
C PHE A 183 19.74 13.80 5.62
N ALA A 184 20.10 14.58 4.59
CA ALA A 184 21.24 15.49 4.63
C ALA A 184 21.01 16.74 5.51
N LYS A 185 19.75 17.06 5.86
CA LYS A 185 19.42 18.19 6.73
C LYS A 185 19.62 17.79 8.19
N LYS A 186 20.09 18.75 9.01
CA LYS A 186 20.25 18.55 10.46
C LYS A 186 18.95 18.14 11.15
N ASP A 187 17.84 18.77 10.77
CA ASP A 187 16.50 18.55 11.32
C ASP A 187 15.55 18.02 10.22
N GLY A 188 16.07 17.17 9.34
CA GLY A 188 15.31 16.59 8.24
C GLY A 188 14.23 15.62 8.68
N LEU A 189 13.22 15.44 7.83
CA LEU A 189 12.10 14.53 8.07
C LEU A 189 12.26 13.27 7.21
N TYR A 190 12.70 12.18 7.83
CA TYR A 190 12.90 10.88 7.17
C TYR A 190 12.52 9.73 8.10
N PRO A 191 12.07 8.59 7.53
CA PRO A 191 11.76 7.41 8.32
C PRO A 191 13.02 6.83 8.97
N THR A 192 12.84 6.27 10.15
CA THR A 192 13.87 5.68 11.01
C THR A 192 13.71 4.17 11.12
N TRP A 193 14.65 3.50 11.80
CA TRP A 193 14.46 2.11 12.21
C TRP A 193 13.26 1.97 13.13
N GLU A 194 12.99 3.01 13.92
CA GLU A 194 11.83 3.09 14.78
C GLU A 194 10.53 3.05 13.96
N ASP A 195 10.45 3.74 12.83
CA ASP A 195 9.27 3.65 11.96
C ASP A 195 9.15 2.24 11.33
N ALA A 196 10.29 1.64 10.98
CA ALA A 196 10.35 0.31 10.39
C ALA A 196 9.82 -0.80 11.32
N VAL A 197 10.19 -0.86 12.62
CA VAL A 197 9.63 -1.93 13.48
C VAL A 197 8.14 -1.74 13.70
N VAL A 198 7.60 -0.52 13.70
CA VAL A 198 6.13 -0.35 13.77
C VAL A 198 5.47 -0.99 12.55
N ARG A 199 6.02 -0.80 11.34
CA ARG A 199 5.52 -1.50 10.14
C ARG A 199 5.62 -3.01 10.25
N HIS A 200 6.72 -3.54 10.77
CA HIS A 200 6.87 -4.97 10.97
C HIS A 200 5.88 -5.53 12.00
N ARG A 201 5.58 -4.80 13.08
CA ARG A 201 4.54 -5.19 14.05
C ARG A 201 3.14 -5.16 13.44
N MET A 202 2.84 -4.19 12.57
CA MET A 202 1.59 -4.16 11.82
C MET A 202 1.46 -5.37 10.89
N ILE A 203 2.53 -5.71 10.15
CA ILE A 203 2.57 -6.90 9.28
C ILE A 203 2.39 -8.19 10.11
N GLU A 204 3.03 -8.30 11.27
CA GLU A 204 2.84 -9.43 12.19
C GLU A 204 1.39 -9.53 12.66
N ALA A 205 0.76 -8.41 13.02
CA ALA A 205 -0.65 -8.36 13.41
C ALA A 205 -1.58 -8.81 12.26
N ILE A 206 -1.26 -8.44 11.01
CA ILE A 206 -2.00 -8.90 9.82
C ILE A 206 -1.91 -10.43 9.69
N TYR A 207 -0.70 -10.99 9.74
CA TYR A 207 -0.52 -12.45 9.66
C TYR A 207 -1.23 -13.18 10.80
N LYS A 208 -1.07 -12.69 12.03
CA LYS A 208 -1.72 -13.28 13.20
C LYS A 208 -3.24 -13.20 13.12
N SER A 209 -3.79 -12.09 12.62
CA SER A 209 -5.23 -11.97 12.39
C SER A 209 -5.72 -12.97 11.35
N ALA A 210 -5.01 -13.10 10.24
CA ALA A 210 -5.38 -14.04 9.17
C ALA A 210 -5.30 -15.49 9.62
N GLN A 211 -4.29 -15.84 10.44
CA GLN A 211 -4.12 -17.19 10.97
C GLN A 211 -5.17 -17.56 12.03
N THR A 212 -5.50 -16.62 12.92
CA THR A 212 -6.35 -16.90 14.09
C THR A 212 -7.83 -16.55 13.87
N GLY A 213 -8.14 -15.75 12.85
CA GLY A 213 -9.48 -15.18 12.65
C GLY A 213 -9.88 -14.17 13.72
N THR A 214 -8.93 -13.67 14.53
CA THR A 214 -9.21 -12.74 15.63
C THR A 214 -8.63 -11.36 15.39
N LYS A 215 -9.34 -10.33 15.84
CA LYS A 215 -8.90 -8.94 15.80
C LYS A 215 -7.56 -8.77 16.53
N GLN A 216 -6.62 -8.05 15.91
CA GLN A 216 -5.29 -7.78 16.45
C GLN A 216 -5.06 -6.28 16.67
N THR A 217 -4.09 -5.99 17.53
CA THR A 217 -3.52 -4.66 17.77
C THR A 217 -1.99 -4.77 17.68
N TYR A 218 -1.31 -3.65 17.51
CA TYR A 218 0.15 -3.59 17.53
C TYR A 218 0.62 -2.32 18.23
N LYS A 219 1.83 -2.37 18.80
CA LYS A 219 2.43 -1.20 19.48
C LYS A 219 3.02 -0.24 18.46
N THR A 220 2.59 1.02 18.55
CA THR A 220 3.07 2.14 17.72
C THR A 220 4.24 2.90 18.34
N THR A 221 4.56 2.63 19.61
CA THR A 221 5.69 3.21 20.34
C THR A 221 6.71 2.15 20.74
N TYR A 222 7.92 2.61 21.06
CA TYR A 222 9.01 1.80 21.62
C TYR A 222 8.94 1.74 23.14
#